data_AF-A0A7W1JNR1-F1
#
_entry.id   AF-A0A7W1JNR1-F1
#
_cell.length_a   1.000
_cell.length_b   1.000
_cell.length_c   1.000
_cell.angle_alpha   90.00
_cell.angle_beta   90.00
_cell.angle_gamma   90.00
#
_symmetry.space_group_name_H-M   'P 1'
#
loop_
_entity.id
_entity.type
_entity.pdbx_description
1 polymer ?
#
loop_
_entity_poly.entity_id
_entity_poly.type
_entity_poly.pdbx_seq_one_letter_code
_entity_poly.pdbx_strand_id
1 'polypeptide(L)'
;MRTKFFVGAAALLAVAAFAAQESAKVEWKPEVGKTSKYKIAVAANIDAGGQKMDMNFAMHHTAKVTKVEGGKVVVEIAADAFSLMVNGEDMTQMMGDQKYNSTTTFNANGEPLESKSDSPSEARQERLENAFAFYYPNKEVKVGEAWGRKVKGDAAKSTVDAEATYTLEAVETVGEAKNLRIGFTYKETAGDTPMTGAGTVWLTASVGELVKGTYSMKNVQFDASMPPTDATATVTRIDK
;
A
#
# COMPACT_ATOMS: atom_id res chain seq x y z
N MET A 1 -29.82 35.53 65.69
CA MET A 1 -28.83 34.50 65.30
C MET A 1 -29.07 34.18 63.83
N ARG A 2 -28.10 34.47 62.97
CA ARG A 2 -28.20 34.43 61.49
C ARG A 2 -27.71 33.08 60.98
N THR A 3 -28.47 32.39 60.12
CA THR A 3 -27.86 31.52 59.11
C THR A 3 -28.83 31.36 57.93
N LYS A 4 -28.50 31.98 56.80
CA LYS A 4 -29.13 31.74 55.50
C LYS A 4 -28.27 30.72 54.77
N PHE A 5 -28.81 29.54 54.46
CA PHE A 5 -28.17 28.59 53.55
C PHE A 5 -28.49 29.00 52.12
N PHE A 6 -27.49 29.52 51.41
CA PHE A 6 -27.50 29.64 49.96
C PHE A 6 -27.08 28.28 49.38
N VAL A 7 -28.02 27.55 48.78
CA VAL A 7 -27.70 26.41 47.92
C VAL A 7 -27.61 26.94 46.49
N GLY A 8 -26.39 27.26 46.07
CA GLY A 8 -26.09 27.61 44.69
C GLY A 8 -26.03 26.35 43.83
N ALA A 9 -26.97 26.20 42.90
CA ALA A 9 -26.89 25.20 41.85
C ALA A 9 -25.89 25.67 40.77
N ALA A 10 -24.66 25.16 40.82
CA ALA A 10 -23.71 25.31 39.72
C ALA A 10 -24.02 24.27 38.64
N ALA A 11 -24.75 24.68 37.60
CA ALA A 11 -24.90 23.91 36.38
C ALA A 11 -23.56 23.90 35.63
N LEU A 12 -22.82 22.81 35.76
CA LEU A 12 -21.66 22.50 34.90
C LEU A 12 -22.18 22.22 33.47
N LEU A 13 -22.16 23.26 32.63
CA LEU A 13 -22.24 23.10 31.18
C LEU A 13 -20.96 22.40 30.71
N ALA A 14 -21.01 21.07 30.65
CA ALA A 14 -20.04 20.29 29.89
C ALA A 14 -20.26 20.60 28.40
N VAL A 15 -19.63 21.65 27.90
CA VAL A 15 -19.42 21.83 26.47
C VAL A 15 -18.46 20.71 26.07
N ALA A 16 -19.01 19.56 25.69
CA ALA A 16 -18.27 18.57 24.93
C ALA A 16 -17.89 19.27 23.63
N ALA A 17 -16.69 19.85 23.60
CA ALA A 17 -16.08 20.35 22.38
C ALA A 17 -15.95 19.14 21.46
N PHE A 18 -16.91 18.97 20.54
CA PHE A 18 -16.66 18.26 19.30
C PHE A 18 -15.56 19.06 18.59
N ALA A 19 -14.30 18.79 18.94
CA ALA A 19 -13.20 19.11 18.06
C ALA A 19 -13.59 18.51 16.72
N ALA A 20 -13.79 19.36 15.70
CA ALA A 20 -14.10 18.90 14.36
C ALA A 20 -13.00 17.90 13.98
N GLN A 21 -13.37 16.62 13.97
CA GLN A 21 -12.44 15.54 13.69
C GLN A 21 -11.90 15.79 12.29
N GLU A 22 -10.59 16.00 12.18
CA GLU A 22 -9.96 16.38 10.92
C GLU A 22 -10.38 15.39 9.82
N SER A 23 -10.72 15.93 8.66
CA SER A 23 -11.14 15.15 7.49
C SER A 23 -10.27 15.50 6.30
N ALA A 24 -10.16 14.55 5.37
CA ALA A 24 -9.48 14.75 4.11
C ALA A 24 -10.21 14.02 2.99
N LYS A 25 -10.13 14.58 1.78
CA LYS A 25 -10.59 13.89 0.58
C LYS A 25 -9.54 12.87 0.17
N VAL A 26 -9.90 11.59 0.22
CA VAL A 26 -9.02 10.48 -0.17
C VAL A 26 -9.38 10.09 -1.60
N GLU A 27 -8.63 10.63 -2.56
CA GLU A 27 -8.86 10.44 -3.99
C GLU A 27 -7.53 10.41 -4.75
N TRP A 28 -7.50 9.74 -5.91
CA TRP A 28 -6.34 9.71 -6.79
C TRP A 28 -6.56 10.63 -7.99
N LYS A 29 -5.65 11.57 -8.19
CA LYS A 29 -5.64 12.52 -9.32
C LYS A 29 -4.38 12.35 -10.16
N PRO A 30 -4.28 11.28 -10.95
CA PRO A 30 -3.12 11.08 -11.81
C PRO A 30 -3.08 12.13 -12.92
N GLU A 31 -1.88 12.60 -13.24
CA GLU A 31 -1.62 13.59 -14.28
C GLU A 31 -0.81 12.95 -15.41
N VAL A 32 -1.29 13.06 -16.66
CA VAL A 32 -0.60 12.49 -17.83
C VAL A 32 0.80 13.11 -17.97
N GLY A 33 1.80 12.26 -18.16
CA GLY A 33 3.21 12.65 -18.25
C GLY A 33 3.91 12.70 -16.90
N LYS A 34 3.18 12.73 -15.78
CA LYS A 34 3.76 12.69 -14.44
C LYS A 34 4.52 11.39 -14.25
N THR A 35 5.73 11.53 -13.76
CA THR A 35 6.61 10.41 -13.40
C THR A 35 6.89 10.47 -11.90
N SER A 36 6.83 9.32 -11.25
CA SER A 36 7.17 9.13 -9.85
C SER A 36 8.19 8.01 -9.74
N LYS A 37 9.19 8.17 -8.87
CA LYS A 37 10.25 7.18 -8.67
C LYS A 37 10.17 6.63 -7.26
N TYR A 38 10.30 5.32 -7.13
CA TYR A 38 10.20 4.62 -5.87
C TYR A 38 11.40 3.72 -5.66
N LYS A 39 11.89 3.66 -4.43
CA LYS A 39 12.70 2.56 -3.95
C LYS A 39 11.80 1.57 -3.23
N ILE A 40 11.87 0.30 -3.63
CA ILE A 40 11.18 -0.81 -3.00
C ILE A 40 12.24 -1.66 -2.31
N ALA A 41 12.02 -2.01 -1.05
CA ALA A 41 12.88 -2.94 -0.31
C ALA A 41 12.02 -3.95 0.43
N VAL A 42 12.34 -5.23 0.27
CA VAL A 42 11.64 -6.38 0.85
C VAL A 42 12.63 -7.18 1.68
N ALA A 43 12.24 -7.53 2.90
CA ALA A 43 12.99 -8.44 3.76
C ALA A 43 12.12 -9.67 4.06
N ALA A 44 12.63 -10.86 3.78
CA ALA A 44 11.93 -12.13 3.88
C ALA A 44 12.78 -13.17 4.62
N ASN A 45 12.15 -14.02 5.44
CA ASN A 45 12.80 -15.16 6.08
C ASN A 45 12.22 -16.45 5.50
N ILE A 46 12.98 -17.13 4.64
CA ILE A 46 12.55 -18.35 3.97
C ILE A 46 13.00 -19.57 4.79
N ASP A 47 12.09 -20.50 5.06
CA ASP A 47 12.42 -21.83 5.59
C ASP A 47 12.31 -22.87 4.46
N ALA A 48 13.45 -23.27 3.92
CA ALA A 48 13.54 -24.29 2.86
C ALA A 48 14.01 -25.61 3.48
N GLY A 49 13.06 -26.41 3.99
CA GLY A 49 13.35 -27.75 4.50
C GLY A 49 14.20 -27.76 5.79
N GLY A 50 13.99 -26.79 6.69
CA GLY A 50 14.72 -26.65 7.95
C GLY A 50 15.96 -25.75 7.86
N GLN A 51 16.33 -25.30 6.65
CA GLN A 51 17.35 -24.27 6.46
C GLN A 51 16.67 -22.89 6.36
N LYS A 52 16.92 -22.04 7.37
CA LYS A 52 16.47 -20.66 7.37
C LYS A 52 17.41 -19.79 6.56
N MET A 53 16.86 -18.99 5.67
CA MET A 53 17.59 -18.02 4.84
C MET A 53 16.97 -16.63 5.01
N ASP A 54 17.82 -15.65 5.33
CA ASP A 54 17.43 -14.25 5.34
C ASP A 54 17.69 -13.65 3.97
N MET A 55 16.64 -13.15 3.33
CA MET A 55 16.71 -12.50 2.02
C MET A 55 16.30 -11.03 2.12
N ASN A 56 17.15 -10.15 1.62
CA ASN A 56 16.80 -8.74 1.42
C ASN A 56 16.90 -8.42 -0.07
N PHE A 57 15.79 -8.02 -0.63
CA PHE A 57 15.66 -7.61 -2.02
C PHE A 57 15.36 -6.12 -2.09
N ALA A 58 15.94 -5.40 -3.05
CA ALA A 58 15.52 -4.05 -3.35
C ALA A 58 15.60 -3.75 -4.83
N MET A 59 14.81 -2.79 -5.28
CA MET A 59 14.78 -2.30 -6.66
C MET A 59 14.30 -0.85 -6.72
N HIS A 60 14.53 -0.20 -7.85
CA HIS A 60 13.91 1.08 -8.18
C HIS A 60 12.79 0.90 -9.19
N HIS A 61 11.65 1.54 -8.94
CA HIS A 61 10.51 1.63 -9.84
C HIS A 61 10.36 3.06 -10.34
N THR A 62 10.26 3.24 -11.65
CA THR A 62 9.82 4.48 -12.28
C THR A 62 8.42 4.26 -12.83
N ALA A 63 7.42 4.94 -12.27
CA ALA A 63 6.04 4.89 -12.71
C ALA A 63 5.68 6.17 -13.47
N LYS A 64 5.21 6.04 -14.71
CA LYS A 64 4.80 7.14 -15.57
C LYS A 64 3.34 6.98 -15.97
N VAL A 65 2.52 8.00 -15.68
CA VAL A 65 1.14 8.04 -16.17
C VAL A 65 1.17 8.39 -17.66
N THR A 66 0.73 7.49 -18.53
CA THR A 66 0.74 7.72 -19.98
C THR A 66 -0.63 8.07 -20.53
N LYS A 67 -1.71 7.69 -19.83
CA LYS A 67 -3.07 7.96 -20.28
C LYS A 67 -4.04 8.06 -19.10
N VAL A 68 -4.95 9.03 -19.14
CA VAL A 68 -6.11 9.15 -18.25
C VAL A 68 -7.35 9.41 -19.12
N GLU A 69 -8.21 8.41 -19.29
CA GLU A 69 -9.39 8.51 -20.15
C GLU A 69 -10.48 7.51 -19.69
N GLY A 70 -11.75 7.93 -19.72
CA GLY A 70 -12.88 7.02 -19.48
C GLY A 70 -12.87 6.34 -18.11
N GLY A 71 -12.36 7.02 -17.06
CA GLY A 71 -12.22 6.46 -15.71
C GLY A 71 -11.11 5.42 -15.56
N LYS A 72 -10.23 5.30 -16.57
CA LYS A 72 -9.07 4.43 -16.56
C LYS A 72 -7.77 5.24 -16.58
N VAL A 73 -6.75 4.67 -15.96
CA VAL A 73 -5.42 5.25 -15.84
C VAL A 73 -4.42 4.22 -16.33
N VAL A 74 -3.61 4.55 -17.31
CA VAL A 74 -2.53 3.67 -17.80
C VAL A 74 -1.21 4.18 -17.24
N VAL A 75 -0.50 3.28 -16.57
CA VAL A 75 0.81 3.56 -15.98
C VAL A 75 1.83 2.62 -16.61
N GLU A 76 2.90 3.20 -17.14
CA GLU A 76 4.11 2.46 -17.53
C GLU A 76 5.04 2.39 -16.32
N ILE A 77 5.56 1.20 -16.05
CA ILE A 77 6.51 0.94 -14.97
C ILE A 77 7.80 0.47 -15.64
N ALA A 78 8.92 1.06 -15.24
CA ALA A 78 10.25 0.54 -15.50
C ALA A 78 10.92 0.21 -14.17
N ALA A 79 11.47 -0.99 -14.05
CA ALA A 79 12.21 -1.43 -12.87
C ALA A 79 13.69 -1.64 -13.19
N ASP A 80 14.55 -1.16 -12.31
CA ASP A 80 16.01 -1.29 -12.40
C ASP A 80 16.66 -1.36 -11.00
N ALA A 81 18.00 -1.34 -10.97
CA ALA A 81 18.80 -1.28 -9.75
C ALA A 81 18.45 -2.37 -8.72
N PHE A 82 18.25 -3.59 -9.22
CA PHE A 82 17.99 -4.76 -8.41
C PHE A 82 19.20 -5.05 -7.52
N SER A 83 18.93 -5.34 -6.24
CA SER A 83 19.94 -5.79 -5.28
C SER A 83 19.40 -6.96 -4.48
N LEU A 84 20.25 -7.95 -4.20
CA LEU A 84 19.91 -9.12 -3.43
C LEU A 84 20.99 -9.41 -2.39
N MET A 85 20.60 -9.45 -1.13
CA MET A 85 21.41 -9.94 -0.03
C MET A 85 20.84 -11.27 0.48
N VAL A 86 21.68 -12.30 0.62
CA VAL A 86 21.30 -13.59 1.20
C VAL A 86 22.21 -13.86 2.40
N ASN A 87 21.63 -14.02 3.59
CA ASN A 87 22.38 -14.22 4.84
C ASN A 87 23.48 -13.16 5.08
N GLY A 88 23.25 -11.93 4.60
CA GLY A 88 24.20 -10.81 4.70
C GLY A 88 25.27 -10.75 3.60
N GLU A 89 25.33 -11.74 2.69
CA GLU A 89 26.21 -11.72 1.53
C GLU A 89 25.52 -11.07 0.33
N ASP A 90 26.25 -10.21 -0.40
CA ASP A 90 25.75 -9.56 -1.61
C ASP A 90 25.81 -10.53 -2.80
N MET A 91 24.62 -10.94 -3.26
CA MET A 91 24.41 -11.87 -4.35
C MET A 91 23.93 -11.15 -5.62
N THR A 92 23.95 -9.82 -5.64
CA THR A 92 23.39 -9.00 -6.72
C THR A 92 24.01 -9.35 -8.08
N GLN A 93 25.32 -9.60 -8.12
CA GLN A 93 26.03 -9.94 -9.36
C GLN A 93 25.53 -11.26 -9.97
N MET A 94 25.04 -12.20 -9.16
CA MET A 94 24.52 -13.49 -9.65
C MET A 94 23.18 -13.34 -10.36
N MET A 95 22.44 -12.26 -10.09
CA MET A 95 21.19 -11.95 -10.79
C MET A 95 21.44 -11.39 -12.20
N GLY A 96 22.64 -10.86 -12.49
CA GLY A 96 22.91 -10.15 -13.74
C GLY A 96 22.20 -8.79 -13.83
N ASP A 97 22.20 -8.19 -15.02
CA ASP A 97 21.52 -6.91 -15.29
C ASP A 97 19.99 -7.12 -15.39
N GLN A 98 19.33 -7.20 -14.23
CA GLN A 98 17.88 -7.32 -14.14
C GLN A 98 17.21 -5.98 -14.40
N LYS A 99 16.27 -5.98 -15.34
CA LYS A 99 15.35 -4.88 -15.62
C LYS A 99 14.11 -5.43 -16.27
N TYR A 100 12.99 -4.76 -16.05
CA TYR A 100 11.75 -5.07 -16.76
C TYR A 100 10.93 -3.80 -16.99
N ASN A 101 10.03 -3.89 -17.96
CA ASN A 101 8.99 -2.91 -18.17
C ASN A 101 7.63 -3.59 -18.05
N SER A 102 6.69 -2.89 -17.42
CA SER A 102 5.30 -3.29 -17.41
C SER A 102 4.37 -2.13 -17.69
N THR A 103 3.17 -2.46 -18.14
CA THR A 103 2.05 -1.53 -18.28
C THR A 103 0.89 -2.05 -17.48
N THR A 104 0.41 -1.25 -16.55
CA THR A 104 -0.76 -1.58 -15.73
C THR A 104 -1.86 -0.55 -15.99
N THR A 105 -3.06 -1.06 -16.26
CA THR A 105 -4.26 -0.23 -16.37
C THR A 105 -5.02 -0.32 -15.05
N PHE A 106 -5.28 0.84 -14.44
CA PHE A 106 -6.07 0.98 -13.23
C PHE A 106 -7.41 1.62 -13.55
N ASN A 107 -8.40 1.41 -12.68
CA ASN A 107 -9.59 2.25 -12.64
C ASN A 107 -9.34 3.51 -11.77
N ALA A 108 -10.33 4.40 -11.69
CA ALA A 108 -10.26 5.62 -10.88
C ALA A 108 -10.20 5.40 -9.35
N ASN A 109 -10.41 4.18 -8.86
CA ASN A 109 -10.27 3.84 -7.44
C ASN A 109 -8.91 3.16 -7.12
N GLY A 110 -8.00 3.07 -8.08
CA GLY A 110 -6.66 2.51 -7.90
C GLY A 110 -6.58 0.98 -8.03
N GLU A 111 -7.69 0.31 -8.34
CA GLU A 111 -7.70 -1.14 -8.55
C GLU A 111 -7.11 -1.50 -9.93
N PRO A 112 -6.19 -2.49 -10.00
CA PRO A 112 -5.62 -2.95 -11.25
C PRO A 112 -6.65 -3.75 -12.06
N LEU A 113 -6.83 -3.39 -13.33
CA LEU A 113 -7.71 -4.07 -14.27
C LEU A 113 -6.94 -5.10 -15.12
N GLU A 114 -5.76 -4.70 -15.57
CA GLU A 114 -4.88 -5.46 -16.46
C GLU A 114 -3.43 -5.05 -16.21
N SER A 115 -2.51 -6.02 -16.20
CA SER A 115 -1.07 -5.81 -16.11
C SER A 115 -0.40 -6.61 -17.23
N LYS A 116 0.60 -6.02 -17.89
CA LYS A 116 1.41 -6.66 -18.93
C LYS A 116 2.87 -6.39 -18.61
N SER A 117 3.71 -7.41 -18.57
CA SER A 117 5.14 -7.26 -18.33
C SER A 117 5.96 -7.95 -19.41
N ASP A 118 7.13 -7.39 -19.74
CA ASP A 118 8.14 -8.07 -20.56
C ASP A 118 8.93 -9.13 -19.75
N SER A 119 8.75 -9.17 -18.42
CA SER A 119 9.26 -10.22 -17.53
C SER A 119 8.18 -11.26 -17.21
N PRO A 120 8.39 -12.55 -17.52
CA PRO A 120 7.45 -13.63 -17.21
C PRO A 120 7.17 -13.82 -15.71
N SER A 121 8.12 -13.50 -14.82
CA SER A 121 7.93 -13.60 -13.37
C SER A 121 7.03 -12.49 -12.85
N GLU A 122 7.16 -11.28 -13.39
CA GLU A 122 6.34 -10.12 -13.02
C GLU A 122 4.94 -10.19 -13.65
N ALA A 123 4.82 -10.79 -14.83
CA ALA A 123 3.54 -11.01 -15.51
C ALA A 123 2.59 -11.98 -14.77
N ARG A 124 2.99 -12.53 -13.61
CA ARG A 124 2.20 -13.49 -12.82
C ARG A 124 2.02 -13.04 -11.36
N GLN A 125 2.20 -11.75 -11.09
CA GLN A 125 2.10 -11.18 -9.73
C GLN A 125 0.74 -10.54 -9.43
N GLU A 126 -0.32 -10.87 -10.17
CA GLU A 126 -1.66 -10.28 -9.98
C GLU A 126 -2.19 -10.48 -8.56
N ARG A 127 -1.82 -11.57 -7.88
CA ARG A 127 -2.16 -11.80 -6.47
C ARG A 127 -1.53 -10.75 -5.55
N LEU A 128 -0.26 -10.43 -5.75
CA LEU A 128 0.47 -9.40 -5.00
C LEU A 128 0.00 -7.99 -5.35
N GLU A 129 -0.16 -7.70 -6.64
CA GLU A 129 -0.71 -6.43 -7.12
C GLU A 129 -2.09 -6.17 -6.50
N ASN A 130 -2.97 -7.18 -6.51
CA ASN A 130 -4.29 -7.04 -5.91
C ASN A 130 -4.25 -6.84 -4.41
N ALA A 131 -3.30 -7.44 -3.69
CA ALA A 131 -3.21 -7.27 -2.25
C ALA A 131 -2.77 -5.86 -1.86
N PHE A 132 -1.76 -5.32 -2.54
CA PHE A 132 -1.09 -4.10 -2.10
C PHE A 132 -1.41 -2.85 -2.93
N ALA A 133 -2.23 -2.98 -3.98
CA ALA A 133 -2.86 -1.82 -4.61
C ALA A 133 -3.75 -1.07 -3.60
N PHE A 134 -3.52 0.23 -3.49
CA PHE A 134 -4.31 1.10 -2.63
C PHE A 134 -5.68 1.38 -3.26
N TYR A 135 -6.73 1.26 -2.45
CA TYR A 135 -8.10 1.54 -2.87
C TYR A 135 -8.56 2.91 -2.39
N TYR A 136 -8.75 3.82 -3.34
CA TYR A 136 -9.23 5.18 -3.08
C TYR A 136 -10.76 5.18 -2.96
N PRO A 137 -11.35 5.64 -1.84
CA PRO A 137 -12.79 5.67 -1.66
C PRO A 137 -13.46 6.83 -2.40
N ASN A 138 -12.68 7.76 -2.98
CA ASN A 138 -13.13 8.90 -3.76
C ASN A 138 -14.17 9.78 -3.04
N LYS A 139 -13.98 9.93 -1.72
CA LYS A 139 -14.84 10.71 -0.83
C LYS A 139 -14.02 11.37 0.27
N GLU A 140 -14.67 12.26 1.00
CA GLU A 140 -14.16 12.77 2.26
C GLU A 140 -14.21 11.68 3.34
N VAL A 141 -13.12 11.55 4.09
CA VAL A 141 -12.94 10.56 5.15
C VAL A 141 -12.45 11.30 6.39
N LYS A 142 -13.04 11.01 7.55
CA LYS A 142 -12.58 11.56 8.84
C LYS A 142 -11.40 10.77 9.38
N VAL A 143 -10.49 11.41 10.10
CA VAL A 143 -9.46 10.69 10.87
C VAL A 143 -10.15 9.66 11.77
N GLY A 144 -9.72 8.41 11.79
CA GLY A 144 -10.34 7.27 12.47
C GLY A 144 -11.48 6.59 11.70
N GLU A 145 -11.98 7.17 10.61
CA GLU A 145 -12.95 6.51 9.73
C GLU A 145 -12.24 5.46 8.86
N ALA A 146 -12.88 4.29 8.75
CA ALA A 146 -12.43 3.19 7.92
C ALA A 146 -13.30 3.02 6.68
N TRP A 147 -12.69 2.52 5.61
CA TRP A 147 -13.37 2.03 4.41
C TRP A 147 -12.70 0.75 3.94
N GLY A 148 -13.29 0.06 2.97
CA GLY A 148 -12.72 -1.18 2.49
C GLY A 148 -13.21 -1.58 1.12
N ARG A 149 -12.65 -2.68 0.64
CA ARG A 149 -13.10 -3.36 -0.58
C ARG A 149 -13.12 -4.86 -0.37
N LYS A 150 -13.97 -5.52 -1.15
CA LYS A 150 -13.94 -6.97 -1.35
C LYS A 150 -13.37 -7.23 -2.74
N VAL A 151 -12.44 -8.17 -2.82
CA VAL A 151 -11.83 -8.63 -4.05
C VAL A 151 -12.44 -10.00 -4.35
N LYS A 152 -12.94 -10.15 -5.57
CA LYS A 152 -13.38 -11.46 -6.06
C LYS A 152 -12.20 -12.15 -6.73
N GLY A 153 -11.96 -13.41 -6.36
CA GLY A 153 -10.93 -14.24 -6.95
C GLY A 153 -11.19 -14.53 -8.43
N ASP A 154 -10.10 -14.69 -9.17
CA ASP A 154 -10.08 -15.06 -10.57
C ASP A 154 -9.03 -16.16 -10.77
N ALA A 155 -9.51 -17.38 -11.01
CA ALA A 155 -8.66 -18.55 -11.21
C ALA A 155 -7.73 -18.38 -12.42
N ALA A 156 -8.13 -17.62 -13.45
CA ALA A 156 -7.27 -17.36 -14.62
C ALA A 156 -6.08 -16.46 -14.26
N LYS A 157 -6.21 -15.66 -13.20
CA LYS A 157 -5.17 -14.76 -12.67
C LYS A 157 -4.53 -15.29 -11.39
N SER A 158 -4.83 -16.53 -11.01
CA SER A 158 -4.37 -17.14 -9.75
C SER A 158 -4.64 -16.29 -8.49
N THR A 159 -5.78 -15.58 -8.47
CA THR A 159 -6.22 -14.79 -7.31
C THR A 159 -7.40 -15.45 -6.61
N VAL A 160 -7.53 -15.20 -5.31
CA VAL A 160 -8.60 -15.73 -4.46
C VAL A 160 -9.44 -14.59 -3.87
N ASP A 161 -10.62 -14.93 -3.35
CA ASP A 161 -11.47 -13.96 -2.66
C ASP A 161 -10.72 -13.33 -1.48
N ALA A 162 -10.79 -12.01 -1.35
CA ALA A 162 -10.10 -11.28 -0.29
C ALA A 162 -10.87 -10.04 0.17
N GLU A 163 -10.45 -9.49 1.31
CA GLU A 163 -10.95 -8.22 1.82
C GLU A 163 -9.79 -7.33 2.26
N ALA A 164 -9.97 -6.02 2.05
CA ALA A 164 -9.03 -5.01 2.51
C ALA A 164 -9.78 -3.93 3.29
N THR A 165 -9.21 -3.50 4.42
CA THR A 165 -9.70 -2.37 5.22
C THR A 165 -8.60 -1.32 5.31
N TYR A 166 -9.00 -0.07 5.16
CA TYR A 166 -8.16 1.11 5.20
C TYR A 166 -8.74 2.07 6.24
N THR A 167 -7.89 2.75 7.01
CA THR A 167 -8.31 3.72 8.04
C THR A 167 -7.49 4.99 7.88
N LEU A 168 -8.13 6.15 7.78
CA LEU A 168 -7.40 7.42 7.80
C LEU A 168 -6.90 7.64 9.22
N GLU A 169 -5.64 7.35 9.50
CA GLU A 169 -5.13 7.41 10.88
C GLU A 169 -4.77 8.83 11.31
N ALA A 170 -4.23 9.60 10.39
CA ALA A 170 -3.81 10.95 10.64
C ALA A 170 -3.69 11.72 9.33
N VAL A 171 -3.70 13.04 9.47
CA VAL A 171 -3.35 13.95 8.42
C VAL A 171 -2.15 14.75 8.95
N GLU A 172 -1.02 14.63 8.27
CA GLU A 172 0.27 15.12 8.79
C GLU A 172 0.98 15.99 7.76
N THR A 173 1.69 17.01 8.24
CA THR A 173 2.54 17.86 7.41
C THR A 173 3.99 17.41 7.57
N VAL A 174 4.62 17.01 6.47
CA VAL A 174 6.05 16.68 6.43
C VAL A 174 6.73 17.64 5.47
N GLY A 175 7.54 18.55 6.01
CA GLY A 175 8.05 19.68 5.24
C GLY A 175 6.92 20.62 4.82
N GLU A 176 6.79 20.90 3.53
CA GLU A 176 5.72 21.74 2.97
C GLU A 176 4.52 20.93 2.46
N ALA A 177 4.62 19.60 2.45
CA ALA A 177 3.58 18.73 1.91
C ALA A 177 2.67 18.17 3.00
N LYS A 178 1.36 18.30 2.78
CA LYS A 178 0.32 17.63 3.57
C LYS A 178 0.16 16.20 3.06
N ASN A 179 0.25 15.22 3.96
CA ASN A 179 0.14 13.79 3.68
C ASN A 179 -0.99 13.16 4.49
N LEU A 180 -1.62 12.14 3.89
CA LEU A 180 -2.63 11.30 4.52
C LEU A 180 -1.94 10.03 4.98
N ARG A 181 -1.90 9.79 6.30
CA ARG A 181 -1.39 8.55 6.87
C ARG A 181 -2.55 7.58 7.01
N ILE A 182 -2.46 6.44 6.33
CA ILE A 182 -3.57 5.51 6.19
C ILE A 182 -3.10 4.12 6.61
N GLY A 183 -3.74 3.57 7.63
CA GLY A 183 -3.56 2.19 8.06
C GLY A 183 -4.23 1.26 7.06
N PHE A 184 -3.62 0.10 6.82
CA PHE A 184 -4.05 -0.88 5.84
C PHE A 184 -4.02 -2.29 6.45
N THR A 185 -5.05 -3.07 6.15
CA THR A 185 -5.09 -4.52 6.39
C THR A 185 -5.67 -5.22 5.18
N TYR A 186 -5.16 -6.41 4.89
CA TYR A 186 -5.59 -7.28 3.80
C TYR A 186 -5.61 -8.72 4.27
N LYS A 187 -6.62 -9.46 3.81
CA LYS A 187 -6.77 -10.87 4.12
C LYS A 187 -7.44 -11.58 2.95
N GLU A 188 -6.80 -12.65 2.48
CA GLU A 188 -7.47 -13.64 1.65
C GLU A 188 -8.44 -14.48 2.50
N THR A 189 -9.64 -14.65 1.96
CA THR A 189 -10.77 -15.32 2.62
C THR A 189 -11.02 -16.72 2.05
N ALA A 190 -10.22 -17.15 1.07
CA ALA A 190 -10.25 -18.45 0.44
C ALA A 190 -8.83 -18.94 0.13
N GLY A 191 -8.70 -20.20 -0.31
CA GLY A 191 -7.43 -20.85 -0.63
C GLY A 191 -6.79 -21.60 0.55
N ASP A 192 -5.88 -22.52 0.25
CA ASP A 192 -5.24 -23.39 1.24
C ASP A 192 -4.16 -22.67 2.06
N THR A 193 -3.54 -21.65 1.47
CA THR A 193 -2.47 -20.84 2.09
C THR A 193 -2.80 -19.35 1.94
N PRO A 194 -3.78 -18.84 2.72
CA PRO A 194 -4.26 -17.47 2.59
C PRO A 194 -3.19 -16.47 3.00
N MET A 195 -2.96 -15.48 2.14
CA MET A 195 -2.08 -14.35 2.38
C MET A 195 -2.76 -13.33 3.28
N THR A 196 -1.98 -12.75 4.19
CA THR A 196 -2.43 -11.59 4.97
C THR A 196 -1.40 -10.46 4.86
N GLY A 197 -1.87 -9.24 4.97
CA GLY A 197 -1.03 -8.05 4.94
C GLY A 197 -1.53 -7.01 5.94
N ALA A 198 -0.62 -6.27 6.53
CA ALA A 198 -0.92 -5.07 7.30
C ALA A 198 0.13 -4.01 7.03
N GLY A 199 -0.21 -2.74 7.16
CA GLY A 199 0.73 -1.69 6.87
C GLY A 199 0.21 -0.29 7.09
N THR A 200 1.04 0.66 6.70
CA THR A 200 0.70 2.08 6.67
C THR A 200 1.18 2.65 5.35
N VAL A 201 0.34 3.44 4.72
CA VAL A 201 0.68 4.20 3.51
C VAL A 201 0.54 5.69 3.76
N TRP A 202 1.38 6.45 3.09
CA TRP A 202 1.38 7.91 3.09
C TRP A 202 1.09 8.38 1.68
N LEU A 203 0.00 9.13 1.53
CA LEU A 203 -0.40 9.70 0.24
C LEU A 203 -0.31 11.22 0.30
N THR A 204 0.11 11.88 -0.78
CA THR A 204 0.00 13.34 -0.87
C THR A 204 -1.47 13.74 -0.81
N ALA A 205 -1.82 14.70 0.05
CA ALA A 205 -3.22 15.10 0.23
C ALA A 205 -3.81 15.83 -0.99
N SER A 206 -2.97 16.43 -1.83
CA SER A 206 -3.40 17.19 -3.01
C SER A 206 -3.89 16.29 -4.15
N VAL A 207 -3.16 15.21 -4.42
CA VAL A 207 -3.34 14.35 -5.60
C VAL A 207 -3.43 12.85 -5.30
N GLY A 208 -3.22 12.45 -4.04
CA GLY A 208 -3.31 11.05 -3.61
C GLY A 208 -2.15 10.18 -4.07
N GLU A 209 -0.99 10.75 -4.40
CA GLU A 209 0.17 9.95 -4.84
C GLU A 209 0.87 9.30 -3.65
N LEU A 210 1.30 8.05 -3.80
CA LEU A 210 2.10 7.36 -2.79
C LEU A 210 3.42 8.10 -2.55
N VAL A 211 3.72 8.38 -1.28
CA VAL A 211 4.99 8.94 -0.79
C VAL A 211 5.80 7.86 -0.09
N LYS A 212 5.12 7.05 0.73
CA LYS A 212 5.74 5.98 1.51
C LYS A 212 4.73 4.87 1.77
N GLY A 213 5.19 3.63 1.84
CA GLY A 213 4.45 2.49 2.33
C GLY A 213 5.32 1.62 3.21
N THR A 214 4.75 1.05 4.25
CA THR A 214 5.38 0.02 5.09
C THR A 214 4.42 -1.13 5.25
N TYR A 215 4.89 -2.35 5.03
CA TYR A 215 4.05 -3.55 4.98
C TYR A 215 4.68 -4.67 5.79
N SER A 216 3.82 -5.44 6.48
CA SER A 216 4.11 -6.75 7.02
C SER A 216 3.15 -7.73 6.36
N MET A 217 3.67 -8.85 5.90
CA MET A 217 2.96 -9.78 5.05
C MET A 217 3.22 -11.19 5.54
N LYS A 218 2.20 -12.05 5.46
CA LYS A 218 2.32 -13.47 5.78
C LYS A 218 1.87 -14.33 4.63
N ASN A 219 2.51 -15.49 4.48
CA ASN A 219 2.21 -16.46 3.42
C ASN A 219 2.30 -15.86 2.01
N VAL A 220 3.27 -14.99 1.77
CA VAL A 220 3.49 -14.39 0.44
C VAL A 220 4.15 -15.42 -0.48
N GLN A 221 3.59 -15.59 -1.67
CA GLN A 221 4.18 -16.39 -2.74
C GLN A 221 4.90 -15.46 -3.72
N PHE A 222 6.21 -15.26 -3.54
CA PHE A 222 7.01 -14.41 -4.44
C PHE A 222 7.31 -15.07 -5.79
N ASP A 223 7.57 -16.38 -5.77
CA ASP A 223 7.80 -17.20 -6.97
C ASP A 223 7.25 -18.60 -6.73
N ALA A 224 6.72 -19.25 -7.77
CA ALA A 224 6.10 -20.58 -7.66
C ALA A 224 7.07 -21.69 -7.19
N SER A 225 8.38 -21.49 -7.33
CA SER A 225 9.42 -22.43 -6.86
C SER A 225 9.79 -22.27 -5.39
N MET A 226 9.36 -21.18 -4.74
CA MET A 226 9.63 -20.91 -3.32
C MET A 226 8.44 -21.31 -2.45
N PRO A 227 8.66 -21.72 -1.18
CA PRO A 227 7.54 -21.85 -0.26
C PRO A 227 6.93 -20.48 0.08
N PRO A 228 5.63 -20.41 0.42
CA PRO A 228 5.03 -19.21 1.00
C PRO A 228 5.85 -18.70 2.17
N THR A 229 6.09 -17.40 2.20
CA THR A 229 7.05 -16.78 3.13
C THR A 229 6.47 -15.53 3.79
N ASP A 230 6.82 -15.33 5.06
CA ASP A 230 6.55 -14.08 5.77
C ASP A 230 7.60 -13.03 5.39
N ALA A 231 7.14 -11.80 5.16
CA ALA A 231 8.00 -10.72 4.69
C ALA A 231 7.56 -9.36 5.21
N THR A 232 8.49 -8.41 5.17
CA THR A 232 8.20 -6.99 5.33
C THR A 232 8.63 -6.25 4.07
N ALA A 233 7.96 -5.15 3.76
CA ALA A 233 8.33 -4.32 2.63
C ALA A 233 8.24 -2.84 2.98
N THR A 234 9.09 -2.05 2.34
CA THR A 234 9.00 -0.59 2.31
C THR A 234 8.97 -0.11 0.88
N VAL A 235 8.15 0.89 0.63
CA VAL A 235 8.11 1.63 -0.64
C VAL A 235 8.35 3.09 -0.27
N THR A 236 9.32 3.74 -0.88
CA THR A 236 9.65 5.14 -0.59
C THR A 236 9.80 5.90 -1.88
N ARG A 237 9.11 7.03 -2.02
CA ARG A 237 9.30 7.96 -3.14
C ARG A 237 10.69 8.59 -3.06
N ILE A 238 11.42 8.57 -4.18
CA ILE A 238 12.82 9.03 -4.26
C ILE A 238 13.03 10.16 -5.28
N ASP A 239 12.00 10.54 -6.03
CA ASP A 239 11.99 11.79 -6.78
C ASP A 239 11.57 12.97 -5.87
N LYS A 240 12.13 14.14 -6.14
CA LYS A 240 11.87 15.40 -5.41
C LYS A 240 10.69 16.16 -6.02
#